data_AF-A0A9P1AUN5-F1
#
_entry.id   AF-A0A9P1AUN5-F1
#
_cell.length_a   1.000
_cell.length_b   1.000
_cell.length_c   1.000
_cell.angle_alpha   90.00
_cell.angle_beta   90.00
_cell.angle_gamma   90.00
#
_symmetry.space_group_name_H-M   'P 1'
#
loop_
_entity.id
_entity.type
_entity.pdbx_description
1 polymer ?
#
loop_
_entity_poly.entity_id
_entity_poly.type
_entity_poly.pdbx_seq_one_letter_code
_entity_poly.pdbx_strand_id
1 'polypeptide(L)'
;MTLKRHYRRPICEPSQSCSYSYQQFTFELCDCPNMKVCPVNNGVQLKGITYQFCSARDLPVCRSDEIAAEVNILQTSIYCVCPNNKIYMKQKGTSNANAKYVCQEKAMCEPGHMCGVGNPLVGIKSLCQCANHYLCVPSTPDIFSPLSMLNATCKHSKDLP
;
A
#
# COMPACT_ATOMS: atom_id res chain seq x y z
N MET A 1 -38.21 23.94 7.24
CA MET A 1 -37.49 23.53 6.02
C MET A 1 -36.01 23.39 6.36
N THR A 2 -35.52 22.17 6.56
CA THR A 2 -34.10 21.89 6.80
C THR A 2 -33.39 21.86 5.46
N LEU A 3 -32.60 22.89 5.14
CA LEU A 3 -31.67 22.87 4.01
C LEU A 3 -30.74 21.67 4.18
N LYS A 4 -30.94 20.62 3.37
CA LYS A 4 -29.94 19.56 3.21
C LYS A 4 -28.71 20.22 2.61
N ARG A 5 -27.75 20.60 3.46
CA ARG A 5 -26.43 21.06 3.02
C ARG A 5 -25.89 19.99 2.08
N HIS A 6 -25.65 20.34 0.81
CA HIS A 6 -24.96 19.45 -0.10
C HIS A 6 -23.63 19.10 0.54
N TYR A 7 -23.44 17.82 0.87
CA TYR A 7 -22.18 17.33 1.40
C TYR A 7 -21.09 17.64 0.36
N ARG A 8 -20.09 18.42 0.78
CA ARG A 8 -18.89 18.67 0.01
C ARG A 8 -17.73 17.97 0.71
N ARG A 9 -16.88 17.36 -0.09
CA ARG A 9 -15.64 16.78 0.42
C ARG A 9 -14.74 17.89 0.95
N PRO A 10 -13.86 17.59 1.92
CA PRO A 10 -12.85 18.55 2.36
C PRO A 10 -11.89 18.89 1.21
N ILE A 11 -11.17 20.00 1.34
CA ILE A 11 -10.07 20.36 0.42
C ILE A 11 -8.81 19.62 0.86
N CYS A 12 -8.05 19.05 -0.08
CA CYS A 12 -6.82 18.33 0.22
C CYS A 12 -5.70 19.26 0.68
N GLU A 13 -4.95 18.85 1.70
CA GLU A 13 -3.63 19.42 1.97
C GLU A 13 -2.60 18.97 0.91
N PRO A 14 -1.50 19.71 0.69
CA PRO A 14 -0.52 19.36 -0.34
C PRO A 14 0.09 17.96 -0.20
N SER A 15 0.20 17.46 1.04
CA SER A 15 0.77 16.14 1.34
C SER A 15 -0.24 15.00 1.26
N GLN A 16 -1.54 15.29 1.15
CA GLN A 16 -2.64 14.32 1.19
C GLN A 16 -3.03 13.85 -0.20
N SER A 17 -3.36 12.56 -0.30
CA SER A 17 -3.92 12.00 -1.54
C SER A 17 -5.36 12.47 -1.75
N CYS A 18 -5.68 12.94 -2.96
CA CYS A 18 -7.05 13.30 -3.36
C CYS A 18 -7.91 12.10 -3.72
N SER A 19 -7.29 11.01 -4.16
CA SER A 19 -7.95 9.72 -4.34
C SER A 19 -6.98 8.58 -4.16
N TYR A 20 -7.50 7.36 -4.04
CA TYR A 20 -6.70 6.16 -4.21
C TYR A 20 -7.42 5.15 -5.09
N SER A 21 -6.64 4.40 -5.86
CA SER A 21 -7.10 3.33 -6.71
C SER A 21 -6.59 2.00 -6.18
N TYR A 22 -7.51 1.07 -6.01
CA TYR A 22 -7.23 -0.30 -5.61
C TYR A 22 -8.04 -1.25 -6.48
N GLN A 23 -7.35 -2.11 -7.23
CA GLN A 23 -7.94 -2.94 -8.28
C GLN A 23 -8.66 -2.08 -9.34
N GLN A 24 -9.97 -2.29 -9.53
CA GLN A 24 -10.81 -1.56 -10.48
C GLN A 24 -11.59 -0.40 -9.83
N PHE A 25 -11.42 -0.19 -8.53
CA PHE A 25 -12.14 0.84 -7.79
C PHE A 25 -11.25 2.06 -7.54
N THR A 26 -11.83 3.25 -7.71
CA THR A 26 -11.21 4.52 -7.34
C THR A 26 -12.09 5.21 -6.31
N PHE A 27 -11.48 5.60 -5.20
CA PHE A 27 -12.14 6.26 -4.09
C PHE A 27 -11.65 7.71 -4.00
N GLU A 28 -12.55 8.65 -4.18
CA GLU A 28 -12.26 10.09 -4.07
C GLU A 28 -12.41 10.55 -2.61
N LEU A 29 -11.38 11.19 -2.08
CA LEU A 29 -11.28 11.53 -0.65
C LEU A 29 -11.53 13.01 -0.37
N CYS A 30 -10.91 13.88 -1.16
CA CYS A 30 -10.95 15.32 -1.00
C CYS A 30 -10.89 15.99 -2.37
N ASP A 31 -11.41 17.22 -2.45
CA ASP A 31 -11.34 18.01 -3.67
C ASP A 31 -10.01 18.76 -3.71
N CYS A 32 -9.39 18.86 -4.90
CA CYS A 32 -8.16 19.62 -5.04
C CYS A 32 -8.41 21.12 -4.88
N PRO A 33 -7.40 21.89 -4.45
CA PRO A 33 -7.50 23.34 -4.37
C PRO A 33 -8.05 23.94 -5.68
N ASN A 34 -8.92 24.94 -5.56
CA ASN A 34 -9.69 25.53 -6.66
C ASN A 34 -10.72 24.59 -7.32
N MET A 35 -11.23 23.60 -6.56
CA MET A 35 -12.26 22.66 -7.03
C MET A 35 -11.86 21.92 -8.32
N LYS A 36 -10.55 21.67 -8.48
CA LYS A 36 -10.04 20.88 -9.61
C LYS A 36 -10.32 19.40 -9.38
N VAL A 37 -10.57 18.68 -10.46
CA VAL A 37 -10.67 17.22 -10.45
C VAL A 37 -9.32 16.64 -10.04
N CYS A 38 -9.36 15.59 -9.22
CA CYS A 38 -8.16 14.87 -8.79
C CYS A 38 -7.47 14.26 -10.03
N PRO A 39 -6.22 14.65 -10.33
CA PRO A 39 -5.53 14.20 -11.53
C PRO A 39 -5.10 12.74 -11.41
N VAL A 40 -5.11 12.01 -12.53
CA VAL A 40 -4.75 10.56 -12.57
C VAL A 40 -3.27 10.29 -12.81
N ASN A 41 -2.52 11.32 -13.20
CA ASN A 41 -1.10 11.24 -13.60
C ASN A 41 -0.11 11.58 -12.48
N ASN A 42 -0.60 11.96 -11.29
CA ASN A 42 0.23 12.30 -10.13
C ASN A 42 0.17 11.19 -9.07
N GLY A 43 0.30 9.94 -9.53
CA GLY A 43 0.12 8.76 -8.71
C GLY A 43 1.41 8.30 -8.04
N VAL A 44 1.31 7.94 -6.77
CA VAL A 44 2.38 7.28 -6.02
C VAL A 44 1.89 5.92 -5.55
N GLN A 45 2.65 4.88 -5.83
CA GLN A 45 2.28 3.52 -5.44
C GLN A 45 2.81 3.19 -4.04
N LEU A 46 1.91 2.76 -3.16
CA LEU A 46 2.24 2.29 -1.82
C LEU A 46 1.53 0.95 -1.60
N LYS A 47 2.32 -0.13 -1.47
CA LYS A 47 1.83 -1.51 -1.24
C LYS A 47 0.73 -1.97 -2.21
N GLY A 48 0.89 -1.64 -3.50
CA GLY A 48 -0.07 -2.01 -4.55
C GLY A 48 -1.33 -1.14 -4.63
N ILE A 49 -1.45 -0.12 -3.78
CA ILE A 49 -2.48 0.92 -3.89
C ILE A 49 -1.83 2.14 -4.55
N THR A 50 -2.50 2.70 -5.55
CA THR A 50 -2.05 3.95 -6.19
C THR A 50 -2.76 5.13 -5.55
N TYR A 51 -2.00 6.01 -4.91
CA TYR A 51 -2.51 7.24 -4.29
C TYR A 51 -2.27 8.42 -5.21
N GLN A 52 -3.32 9.14 -5.58
CA GLN A 52 -3.25 10.30 -6.47
C GLN A 52 -3.17 11.60 -5.67
N PHE A 53 -2.36 12.55 -6.15
CA PHE A 53 -2.16 13.84 -5.49
C PHE A 53 -2.54 15.00 -6.40
N CYS A 54 -2.97 16.12 -5.82
CA CYS A 54 -3.42 17.29 -6.59
C CYS A 54 -2.34 17.95 -7.45
N SER A 55 -1.07 17.71 -7.11
CA SER A 55 0.10 18.18 -7.85
C SER A 55 1.12 17.05 -7.96
N ALA A 56 1.98 17.12 -8.99
CA ALA A 56 3.13 16.24 -9.08
C ALA A 56 3.99 16.39 -7.82
N ARG A 57 4.56 15.28 -7.35
CA ARG A 57 5.38 15.24 -6.15
C ARG A 57 6.73 14.61 -6.49
N ASP A 58 7.79 15.35 -6.24
CA ASP A 58 9.13 14.81 -6.19
C ASP A 58 9.37 14.30 -4.76
N LEU A 59 9.20 12.99 -4.57
CA LEU A 59 9.32 12.38 -3.25
C LEU A 59 10.76 11.88 -3.07
N PRO A 60 11.45 12.30 -2.00
CA PRO A 60 12.79 11.80 -1.73
C PRO A 60 12.76 10.32 -1.34
N VAL A 61 13.92 9.67 -1.38
CA VAL A 61 14.10 8.33 -0.80
C VAL A 61 14.18 8.45 0.72
N CYS A 62 13.43 7.61 1.44
CA CYS A 62 13.40 7.64 2.90
C CYS A 62 14.75 7.25 3.53
N ARG A 63 15.11 7.93 4.62
CA ARG A 63 16.16 7.48 5.53
C ARG A 63 15.69 6.27 6.33
N SER A 64 16.64 5.54 6.93
CA SER A 64 16.29 4.45 7.87
C SER A 64 15.44 4.99 9.02
N ASP A 65 14.36 4.27 9.34
CA ASP A 65 13.41 4.59 10.42
C ASP A 65 12.63 5.92 10.28
N GLU A 66 12.77 6.61 9.15
CA GLU A 66 11.93 7.75 8.81
C GLU A 66 10.50 7.31 8.48
N ILE A 67 9.51 8.14 8.87
CA ILE A 67 8.10 7.90 8.53
C ILE A 67 7.91 8.17 7.04
N ALA A 68 7.70 7.09 6.29
CA ALA A 68 7.52 7.12 4.86
C ALA A 68 6.10 7.53 4.46
N ALA A 69 5.10 7.04 5.19
CA ALA A 69 3.71 7.36 4.95
C ALA A 69 2.88 7.27 6.24
N GLU A 70 1.79 8.03 6.28
CA GLU A 70 0.80 8.00 7.35
C GLU A 70 -0.59 7.83 6.76
N VAL A 71 -1.38 6.96 7.36
CA VAL A 71 -2.79 6.75 7.02
C VAL A 71 -3.61 7.17 8.23
N ASN A 72 -4.41 8.22 8.05
CA ASN A 72 -5.36 8.72 9.02
C ASN A 72 -6.79 8.53 8.46
N ILE A 73 -7.45 7.50 8.99
CA ILE A 73 -8.78 6.99 8.62
C ILE A 73 -8.82 6.55 7.15
N LEU A 74 -9.02 7.50 6.24
CA LEU A 74 -9.02 7.28 4.79
C LEU A 74 -7.98 8.16 4.08
N GLN A 75 -7.52 9.24 4.71
CA GLN A 75 -6.51 10.11 4.15
C GLN A 75 -5.12 9.49 4.30
N THR A 76 -4.38 9.48 3.20
CA THR A 76 -3.01 9.00 3.19
C THR A 76 -2.08 10.14 2.81
N SER A 77 -1.09 10.35 3.67
CA SER A 77 0.03 11.25 3.44
C SER A 77 1.26 10.42 3.14
N ILE A 78 1.94 10.71 2.03
CA ILE A 78 3.21 10.07 1.67
C ILE A 78 4.30 11.13 1.74
N TYR A 79 5.38 10.87 2.45
CA TYR A 79 6.46 11.83 2.66
C TYR A 79 7.72 11.48 1.87
N CYS A 80 8.00 10.19 1.72
CA CYS A 80 9.15 9.67 0.97
C CYS A 80 8.87 8.26 0.44
N VAL A 81 9.72 7.79 -0.48
CA VAL A 81 9.62 6.45 -1.08
C VAL A 81 10.64 5.52 -0.45
N CYS A 82 10.23 4.30 -0.09
CA CYS A 82 11.19 3.32 0.38
C CYS A 82 12.13 2.89 -0.76
N PRO A 83 13.44 2.74 -0.50
CA PRO A 83 14.35 2.20 -1.50
C PRO A 83 13.93 0.77 -1.87
N ASN A 84 14.28 0.33 -3.09
CA ASN A 84 13.83 -0.94 -3.68
C ASN A 84 14.16 -2.19 -2.84
N ASN A 85 15.14 -2.11 -1.94
CA ASN A 85 15.55 -3.19 -1.03
C ASN A 85 14.87 -3.16 0.34
N LYS A 86 13.95 -2.21 0.58
CA LYS A 86 13.20 -2.08 1.84
C LYS A 86 11.70 -2.19 1.61
N ILE A 87 10.98 -2.51 2.68
CA ILE A 87 9.52 -2.60 2.66
C ILE A 87 8.88 -1.60 3.62
N TYR A 88 7.68 -1.17 3.27
CA TYR A 88 6.82 -0.37 4.14
C TYR A 88 6.28 -1.22 5.29
N MET A 89 6.83 -1.01 6.49
CA MET A 89 6.41 -1.68 7.71
C MET A 89 5.59 -0.73 8.58
N LYS A 90 4.46 -1.22 9.07
CA LYS A 90 3.63 -0.46 10.01
C LYS A 90 4.37 -0.34 11.35
N GLN A 91 4.54 0.88 11.85
CA GLN A 91 5.19 1.14 13.13
C GLN A 91 4.37 0.54 14.28
N LYS A 92 5.05 -0.18 15.19
CA LYS A 92 4.41 -0.80 16.37
C LYS A 92 3.73 0.29 17.23
N GLY A 93 2.57 -0.03 17.80
CA GLY A 93 1.80 0.90 18.64
C GLY A 93 0.84 1.83 17.88
N THR A 94 0.82 1.78 16.54
CA THR A 94 -0.11 2.60 15.73
C THR A 94 -1.42 1.85 15.47
N SER A 95 -2.57 2.52 15.59
CA SER A 95 -3.87 1.89 15.35
C SER A 95 -4.10 1.66 13.85
N ASN A 96 -5.12 0.88 13.47
CA ASN A 96 -5.43 0.70 12.03
C ASN A 96 -5.99 1.98 11.41
N ALA A 97 -6.69 2.80 12.20
CA ALA A 97 -7.20 4.10 11.77
C ALA A 97 -6.10 5.17 11.73
N ASN A 98 -5.00 5.02 12.46
CA ASN A 98 -3.87 5.96 12.47
C ASN A 98 -2.58 5.18 12.33
N ALA A 99 -2.32 4.67 11.13
CA ALA A 99 -1.16 3.82 10.85
C ALA A 99 0.00 4.67 10.33
N LYS A 100 1.17 4.53 10.94
CA LYS A 100 2.41 5.10 10.40
C LYS A 100 3.24 3.99 9.78
N TYR A 101 3.86 4.27 8.65
CA TYR A 101 4.72 3.34 7.92
C TYR A 101 6.14 3.87 7.85
N VAL A 102 7.09 2.99 8.16
CA VAL A 102 8.54 3.26 8.08
C VAL A 102 9.17 2.28 7.09
N CYS A 103 10.32 2.66 6.52
CA CYS A 103 11.08 1.78 5.65
C CYS A 103 12.02 0.90 6.48
N GLN A 104 11.77 -0.41 6.47
CA GLN A 104 12.63 -1.37 7.16
C GLN A 104 13.20 -2.38 6.16
N GLU A 105 14.37 -2.92 6.54
CA GLU A 105 14.91 -4.06 5.84
C GLU A 105 13.93 -5.22 5.92
N LYS A 106 13.80 -5.90 4.79
CA LYS A 106 12.93 -7.05 4.69
C LYS A 106 13.66 -8.21 5.37
N ALA A 107 13.28 -8.55 6.60
CA ALA A 107 13.88 -9.67 7.33
C ALA A 107 13.88 -10.92 6.44
N MET A 108 14.97 -11.68 6.42
CA MET A 108 14.99 -12.92 5.64
C MET A 108 14.02 -13.93 6.27
N CYS A 109 13.21 -14.59 5.44
CA CYS A 109 12.41 -15.72 5.88
C CYS A 109 13.33 -16.89 6.20
N GLU A 110 13.06 -17.60 7.29
CA GLU A 110 13.65 -18.92 7.47
C GLU A 110 13.15 -19.87 6.37
N PRO A 111 13.96 -20.86 5.94
CA PRO A 111 13.54 -21.85 4.96
C PRO A 111 12.21 -22.53 5.36
N GLY A 112 11.26 -22.61 4.44
CA GLY A 112 9.94 -23.22 4.67
C GLY A 112 8.93 -22.34 5.43
N HIS A 113 9.31 -21.14 5.88
CA HIS A 113 8.38 -20.24 6.56
C HIS A 113 7.45 -19.50 5.59
N MET A 114 6.33 -19.04 6.17
CA MET A 114 5.36 -18.20 5.50
C MET A 114 5.99 -16.84 5.16
N CYS A 115 6.14 -16.57 3.87
CA CYS A 115 6.77 -15.37 3.33
C CYS A 115 5.77 -14.25 3.04
N GLY A 116 4.47 -14.54 3.10
CA GLY A 116 3.41 -13.58 2.83
C GLY A 116 2.02 -14.15 3.08
N VAL A 117 1.04 -13.26 3.11
CA VAL A 117 -0.38 -13.63 3.09
C VAL A 117 -1.06 -12.70 2.10
N GLY A 118 -1.93 -13.22 1.27
CA GLY A 118 -2.70 -12.38 0.36
C GLY A 118 -3.56 -13.19 -0.57
N ASN A 119 -4.15 -12.50 -1.54
CA ASN A 119 -5.01 -13.12 -2.52
C ASN A 119 -4.29 -13.10 -3.88
N PRO A 120 -4.37 -14.18 -4.69
CA PRO A 120 -3.65 -14.26 -5.96
C PRO A 120 -3.99 -13.14 -6.93
N LEU A 121 -5.22 -12.62 -6.91
CA LEU A 121 -5.68 -11.50 -7.75
C LEU A 121 -5.20 -10.14 -7.23
N VAL A 122 -5.03 -10.04 -5.91
CA VAL A 122 -4.73 -8.79 -5.20
C VAL A 122 -3.24 -8.56 -5.01
N GLY A 123 -2.47 -9.64 -5.02
CA GLY A 123 -1.07 -9.68 -4.65
C GLY A 123 -0.86 -10.19 -3.23
N ILE A 124 0.33 -10.73 -3.01
CA ILE A 124 0.77 -11.28 -1.74
C ILE A 124 1.40 -10.15 -0.92
N LYS A 125 0.85 -9.86 0.27
CA LYS A 125 1.52 -8.99 1.23
C LYS A 125 2.68 -9.77 1.83
N SER A 126 3.88 -9.50 1.33
CA SER A 126 5.10 -10.13 1.81
C SER A 126 5.41 -9.74 3.25
N LEU A 127 5.68 -10.73 4.10
CA LEU A 127 6.04 -10.60 5.52
C LEU A 127 7.56 -10.59 5.71
N CYS A 128 8.30 -11.31 4.87
CA CYS A 128 9.75 -11.44 4.91
C CYS A 128 10.31 -11.70 3.50
N GLN A 129 11.62 -11.59 3.33
CA GLN A 129 12.33 -11.79 2.07
C GLN A 129 12.78 -13.25 1.97
N CYS A 130 12.38 -13.94 0.90
CA CYS A 130 12.94 -15.26 0.63
C CYS A 130 14.43 -15.14 0.27
N ALA A 131 15.22 -16.18 0.61
CA ALA A 131 16.62 -16.27 0.25
C ALA A 131 16.81 -16.24 -1.29
N ASN A 132 18.05 -15.97 -1.74
CA ASN A 132 18.38 -16.01 -3.16
C ASN A 132 17.94 -17.36 -3.78
N HIS A 133 17.34 -17.31 -4.97
CA HIS A 133 16.72 -18.43 -5.68
C HIS A 133 15.38 -18.94 -5.14
N TYR A 134 14.82 -18.31 -4.11
CA TYR A 134 13.46 -18.60 -3.63
C TYR A 134 12.49 -17.46 -3.95
N LEU A 135 11.28 -17.82 -4.37
CA LEU A 135 10.19 -16.91 -4.65
C LEU A 135 9.06 -17.11 -3.62
N CYS A 136 8.41 -16.03 -3.25
CA CYS A 136 7.27 -16.07 -2.33
C CYS A 136 6.00 -16.40 -3.11
N VAL A 137 5.54 -17.65 -3.01
CA VAL A 137 4.47 -18.19 -3.86
C VAL A 137 3.25 -18.51 -3.00
N PRO A 138 2.03 -18.05 -3.37
CA PRO A 138 0.82 -18.46 -2.68
C PRO A 138 0.66 -19.99 -2.70
N SER A 139 0.26 -20.56 -1.58
CA SER A 139 -0.20 -21.94 -1.51
C SER A 139 -1.38 -22.09 -2.46
N THR A 140 -1.29 -23.00 -3.43
CA THR A 140 -2.41 -23.34 -4.32
C THR A 140 -3.47 -24.11 -3.52
N PRO A 141 -4.67 -23.57 -3.27
CA PRO A 141 -5.79 -24.42 -2.87
C PRO A 141 -6.24 -25.25 -4.07
N ASP A 142 -6.75 -26.46 -3.83
CA ASP A 142 -7.41 -27.28 -4.86
C ASP A 142 -8.68 -26.59 -5.44
N ILE A 143 -9.17 -25.53 -4.80
CA ILE A 143 -10.33 -24.74 -5.22
C ILE A 143 -9.97 -23.26 -5.12
N PHE A 144 -9.91 -22.58 -6.26
CA PHE A 144 -9.70 -21.13 -6.33
C PHE A 144 -10.95 -20.40 -5.81
N SER A 145 -10.78 -19.57 -4.77
CA SER A 145 -11.81 -18.66 -4.29
C SER A 145 -11.26 -17.23 -4.30
N PRO A 146 -11.88 -16.30 -5.05
CA PRO A 146 -11.43 -14.91 -5.14
C PRO A 146 -11.62 -14.12 -3.84
N LEU A 147 -12.30 -14.69 -2.83
CA LEU A 147 -12.47 -14.10 -1.50
C LEU A 147 -11.51 -14.69 -0.46
N SER A 148 -10.78 -15.75 -0.80
CA SER A 148 -9.92 -16.45 0.15
C SER A 148 -8.55 -15.77 0.27
N MET A 149 -8.12 -15.58 1.51
CA MET A 149 -6.74 -15.22 1.84
C MET A 149 -5.89 -16.49 1.85
N LEU A 150 -4.79 -16.48 1.11
CA LEU A 150 -3.86 -17.58 1.02
C LEU A 150 -2.55 -17.22 1.69
N ASN A 151 -1.99 -18.19 2.39
CA ASN A 151 -0.61 -18.11 2.85
C ASN A 151 0.30 -18.25 1.64
N ALA A 152 1.45 -17.60 1.67
CA ALA A 152 2.52 -17.77 0.70
C ALA A 152 3.76 -18.28 1.41
N THR A 153 4.49 -19.19 0.77
CA THR A 153 5.72 -19.78 1.29
C THR A 153 6.87 -19.57 0.30
N CYS A 154 8.09 -19.52 0.81
CA CYS A 154 9.27 -19.46 -0.03
C CYS A 154 9.45 -20.81 -0.74
N LYS A 155 9.25 -20.84 -2.06
CA LYS A 155 9.53 -22.01 -2.91
C LYS A 155 10.75 -21.76 -3.77
N HIS A 156 11.54 -22.81 -4.02
CA HIS A 156 12.70 -22.68 -4.88
C HIS A 156 12.24 -22.39 -6.31
N SER A 157 12.94 -21.50 -7.01
CA SER A 157 12.63 -21.07 -8.39
C SER A 157 12.56 -22.22 -9.40
N LYS A 158 13.22 -23.34 -9.10
CA LYS A 158 13.21 -24.57 -9.92
C LYS A 158 11.97 -25.45 -9.71
N ASP A 159 11.22 -25.24 -8.61
CA ASP A 159 10.04 -26.03 -8.26
C ASP A 159 8.73 -25.35 -8.70
N LEU A 160 8.85 -24.25 -9.45
CA LEU A 160 7.74 -23.54 -10.06
C LEU A 160 7.51 -24.09 -11.48
N PRO A 161 6.25 -24.38 -11.85
CA PRO A 161 5.89 -24.87 -13.18
C PRO A 161 6.12 -23.84 -14.29
#